data_AF-A0A7W6NL95-F1
#
_entry.id   AF-A0A7W6NL95-F1
#
_cell.length_a   1.000
_cell.length_b   1.000
_cell.length_c   1.000
_cell.angle_alpha   90.00
_cell.angle_beta   90.00
_cell.angle_gamma   90.00
#
_symmetry.space_group_name_H-M   'P 1'
#
loop_
_entity.id
_entity.type
_entity.pdbx_description
1 polymer ?
#
loop_
_entity_poly.entity_id
_entity_poly.type
_entity_poly.pdbx_seq_one_letter_code
_entity_poly.pdbx_strand_id
1 'polypeptide(L)'
;MKKQRLIAYAGAEDKEWAVVTQIRELLGDDAAEELATICGGERIRLPSPAKLTPEHPLALRLGYQLARRIVDTISPATGVSSFYVPKLLPIRLSRLLREDGLTSREIAQRLMISQRTVFRYRQRFKEQKIQVGEPSRPRSPPLTKQAERGRQIVETLLAEGHSPSQIRDILNVPGEVILTIRAHLHKEGKS
;
A
#
# COMPACT_ATOMS: atom_id res chain seq x y z
N MET A 1 20.21 -10.89 20.70
CA MET A 1 19.66 -10.05 19.61
C MET A 1 20.80 -9.59 18.71
N LYS A 2 20.74 -9.84 17.39
CA LYS A 2 21.78 -9.41 16.44
C LYS A 2 21.64 -7.89 16.22
N LYS A 3 22.70 -7.12 16.48
CA LYS A 3 22.77 -5.70 16.09
C LYS A 3 22.87 -5.62 14.56
N GLN A 4 21.78 -5.31 13.89
CA GLN A 4 21.82 -4.97 12.46
C GLN A 4 22.52 -3.62 12.30
N ARG A 5 23.62 -3.61 11.55
CA ARG A 5 24.30 -2.38 11.16
C ARG A 5 23.50 -1.71 10.05
N LEU A 6 23.35 -0.39 10.12
CA LEU A 6 22.79 0.43 9.04
C LEU A 6 23.47 0.06 7.71
N ILE A 7 22.73 -0.62 6.84
CA ILE A 7 23.14 -0.89 5.47
C ILE A 7 23.20 0.48 4.76
N ALA A 8 24.32 0.78 4.11
CA ALA A 8 24.48 2.03 3.37
C ALA A 8 23.57 1.99 2.14
N TYR A 9 22.41 2.67 2.20
CA TYR A 9 21.51 2.82 1.05
C TYR A 9 22.04 3.86 0.06
N ALA A 10 21.90 3.58 -1.23
CA ALA A 10 22.25 4.48 -2.33
C ALA A 10 21.12 5.50 -2.54
N GLY A 11 21.43 6.80 -2.47
CA GLY A 11 20.45 7.90 -2.60
C GLY A 11 20.12 8.58 -1.27
N ALA A 12 20.07 9.92 -1.25
CA ALA A 12 19.76 10.70 -0.04
C ALA A 12 18.30 10.48 0.42
N GLU A 13 17.33 10.43 -0.50
CA GLU A 13 15.93 10.15 -0.16
C GLU A 13 15.70 8.69 0.28
N ASP A 14 16.46 7.74 -0.28
CA ASP A 14 16.33 6.32 0.05
C ASP A 14 16.88 6.00 1.46
N LYS A 15 17.88 6.76 1.92
CA LYS A 15 18.39 6.66 3.29
C LYS A 15 17.36 7.07 4.34
N GLU A 16 16.50 8.04 4.05
CA GLU A 16 15.51 8.54 5.00
C GLU A 16 14.40 7.52 5.23
N TRP A 17 13.89 6.93 4.15
CA TRP A 17 12.93 5.82 4.23
C TRP A 17 13.53 4.57 4.86
N ALA A 18 14.83 4.32 4.68
CA ALA A 18 15.50 3.18 5.28
C ALA A 18 15.48 3.23 6.81
N VAL A 19 15.72 4.40 7.43
CA VAL A 19 15.71 4.52 8.90
C VAL A 19 14.32 4.28 9.47
N VAL A 20 13.28 4.81 8.81
CA VAL A 20 11.89 4.61 9.24
C VAL A 20 11.46 3.17 9.05
N THR A 21 11.92 2.53 7.96
CA THR A 21 11.69 1.11 7.72
C THR A 21 12.36 0.26 8.80
N GLN A 22 13.59 0.59 9.20
CA GLN A 22 14.27 -0.09 10.32
C GLN A 22 13.54 0.12 11.65
N ILE A 23 13.05 1.33 11.94
CA ILE A 23 12.22 1.58 13.13
C ILE A 23 11.00 0.66 13.13
N ARG A 24 10.31 0.57 12.00
CA ARG A 24 9.12 -0.28 11.88
C ARG A 24 9.45 -1.76 12.07
N GLU A 25 10.50 -2.24 11.41
CA GLU A 25 10.91 -3.64 11.48
C GLU A 25 11.37 -4.05 12.87
N LEU A 26 12.02 -3.14 13.61
CA LEU A 26 12.65 -3.46 14.89
C LEU A 26 11.79 -3.08 16.10
N LEU A 27 10.96 -2.04 16.00
CA LEU A 27 10.15 -1.49 17.10
C LEU A 27 8.64 -1.59 16.89
N GLY A 28 8.19 -1.93 15.68
CA GLY A 28 6.78 -2.04 15.30
C GLY A 28 6.23 -0.79 14.60
N ASP A 29 5.07 -0.94 13.95
CA ASP A 29 4.38 0.15 13.24
C ASP A 29 3.95 1.28 14.21
N ASP A 30 3.50 0.93 15.42
CA ASP A 30 3.03 1.90 16.41
C ASP A 30 4.12 2.90 16.81
N ALA A 31 5.35 2.41 17.04
CA ALA A 31 6.49 3.25 17.38
C ALA A 31 6.87 4.22 16.24
N ALA A 32 6.74 3.78 14.99
CA ALA A 32 7.00 4.62 13.83
C ALA A 32 5.90 5.67 13.62
N GLU A 33 4.64 5.31 13.83
CA GLU A 33 3.52 6.26 13.79
C GLU A 33 3.61 7.30 14.91
N GLU A 34 3.96 6.90 16.13
CA GLU A 34 4.15 7.82 17.26
C GLU A 34 5.29 8.81 16.98
N LEU A 35 6.44 8.31 16.50
CA LEU A 35 7.56 9.15 16.08
C LEU A 35 7.16 10.17 15.00
N ALA A 36 6.42 9.74 13.97
CA ALA A 36 5.98 10.63 12.90
C ALA A 36 4.83 11.56 13.29
N THR A 37 4.05 11.20 14.30
CA THR A 37 3.03 12.09 14.87
C THR A 37 3.70 13.25 15.60
N ILE A 38 4.76 12.96 16.36
CA ILE A 38 5.42 13.95 17.21
C ILE A 38 6.49 14.76 16.44
N CYS A 39 7.21 14.13 15.52
CA CYS A 39 8.36 14.74 14.83
C CYS A 39 8.28 14.71 13.30
N GLY A 40 7.11 14.37 12.74
CA GLY A 40 6.94 14.26 11.29
C GLY A 40 7.24 15.56 10.56
N GLY A 41 8.13 15.49 9.58
CA GLY A 41 8.59 16.65 8.81
C GLY A 41 9.86 17.31 9.35
N GLU A 42 10.40 16.82 10.47
CA GLU A 42 11.61 17.35 11.10
C GLU A 42 12.82 16.44 10.90
N ARG A 43 14.01 17.03 10.97
CA ARG A 43 15.27 16.30 11.04
C ARG A 43 15.65 16.07 12.50
N ILE A 44 15.67 14.82 12.94
CA ILE A 44 16.07 14.46 14.30
C ILE A 44 17.56 14.14 14.32
N ARG A 45 18.24 14.62 15.37
CA ARG A 45 19.61 14.22 15.72
C ARG A 45 19.58 13.18 16.83
N LEU A 46 20.09 11.98 16.57
CA LEU A 46 20.18 10.90 17.54
C LEU A 46 21.47 11.03 18.35
N PRO A 47 21.38 11.08 19.70
CA PRO A 47 22.57 10.99 20.54
C PRO A 47 23.16 9.58 20.50
N SER A 48 24.38 9.43 21.02
CA SER A 48 24.87 8.09 21.38
C SER A 48 24.07 7.55 22.56
N PRO A 49 23.93 6.22 22.71
CA PRO A 49 23.16 5.61 23.80
C PRO A 49 23.58 6.08 25.21
N ALA A 50 24.86 6.36 25.41
CA ALA A 50 25.40 6.86 26.68
C ALA A 50 25.04 8.33 26.96
N LYS A 51 24.70 9.12 25.94
CA LYS A 51 24.38 10.55 26.06
C LYS A 51 22.88 10.82 26.11
N LEU A 52 22.03 9.79 26.02
CA LEU A 52 20.58 9.97 26.12
C LEU A 52 20.15 10.01 27.59
N THR A 53 19.82 11.20 28.07
CA THR A 53 19.21 11.46 29.38
C THR A 53 17.70 11.71 29.26
N PRO A 54 16.93 11.62 30.36
CA PRO A 54 15.50 12.00 30.36
C PRO A 54 15.23 13.44 29.93
N GLU A 55 16.18 14.34 30.16
CA GLU A 55 16.11 15.77 29.82
C GLU A 55 16.48 16.06 28.36
N HIS A 56 16.97 15.06 27.62
CA HIS A 56 17.36 15.26 26.23
C HIS A 56 16.14 15.67 25.39
N PRO A 57 16.24 16.63 24.43
CA PRO A 57 15.10 17.11 23.65
C PRO A 57 14.26 16.00 22.99
N LEU A 58 14.92 14.95 22.51
CA LEU A 58 14.24 13.77 21.96
C LEU A 58 13.40 13.01 23.00
N ALA A 59 13.94 12.83 24.21
CA ALA A 59 13.27 12.14 25.32
C ALA A 59 12.10 12.97 25.86
N LEU A 60 12.23 14.29 25.91
CA LEU A 60 11.13 15.19 26.29
C LEU A 60 9.97 15.15 25.30
N ARG A 61 10.25 14.98 24.01
CA ARG A 61 9.22 14.91 22.96
C ARG A 61 8.54 13.55 22.88
N LEU A 62 9.31 12.45 22.91
CA LEU A 62 8.81 11.09 22.68
C LEU A 62 8.54 10.29 23.96
N GLY A 63 8.95 10.81 25.11
CA GLY A 63 9.13 10.01 26.32
C GLY A 63 10.47 9.26 26.32
N TYR A 64 11.09 9.17 27.49
CA TYR A 64 12.42 8.58 27.65
C TYR A 64 12.50 7.13 27.17
N GLN A 65 11.48 6.31 27.46
CA GLN A 65 11.48 4.89 27.09
C GLN A 65 11.46 4.67 25.57
N LEU A 66 10.61 5.40 24.85
CA LEU A 66 10.55 5.30 23.39
C LEU A 66 11.81 5.86 22.74
N ALA A 67 12.28 7.04 23.18
CA ALA A 67 13.53 7.62 22.71
C ALA A 67 14.72 6.67 22.93
N ARG A 68 14.76 6.00 24.08
CA ARG A 68 15.80 5.02 24.42
C ARG A 68 15.77 3.82 23.49
N ARG A 69 14.59 3.24 23.26
CA ARG A 69 14.41 2.13 22.31
C ARG A 69 14.88 2.51 20.90
N ILE A 70 14.51 3.69 20.41
CA ILE A 70 14.93 4.20 19.10
C ILE A 70 16.46 4.35 19.03
N VAL A 71 17.07 5.00 20.04
CA VAL A 71 18.51 5.21 20.08
C VAL A 71 19.28 3.88 20.18
N ASP A 72 18.86 2.96 21.04
CA ASP A 72 19.54 1.66 21.17
C ASP A 72 19.45 0.81 19.89
N THR A 73 18.39 1.02 19.10
CA THR A 73 18.11 0.26 17.88
C THR A 73 18.89 0.80 16.66
N ILE A 74 18.93 2.13 16.50
CA ILE A 74 19.38 2.76 15.25
C ILE A 74 20.73 3.47 15.42
N SER A 75 21.06 3.91 16.63
CA SER A 75 22.24 4.76 16.83
C SER A 75 23.49 4.02 16.37
N PRO A 76 24.23 4.57 15.39
CA PRO A 76 25.40 3.90 14.88
C PRO A 76 26.47 3.84 15.97
N ALA A 77 27.26 2.77 15.96
CA ALA A 77 28.35 2.58 16.91
C ALA A 77 29.36 3.74 16.91
N THR A 78 29.41 4.52 15.82
CA THR A 78 30.34 5.62 15.59
C THR A 78 29.87 6.99 16.11
N GLY A 79 28.64 7.12 16.63
CA GLY A 79 28.18 8.36 17.28
C GLY A 79 26.94 9.00 16.64
N VAL A 80 26.89 10.33 16.65
CA VAL A 80 25.66 11.09 16.37
C VAL A 80 25.25 10.98 14.91
N SER A 81 24.10 10.36 14.65
CA SER A 81 23.43 10.38 13.35
C SER A 81 22.31 11.41 13.31
N SER A 82 21.97 11.89 12.13
CA SER A 82 20.72 12.64 11.92
C SER A 82 19.96 12.04 10.77
N PHE A 83 18.64 12.00 10.89
CA PHE A 83 17.75 11.48 9.86
C PHE A 83 16.47 12.31 9.80
N TYR A 84 15.84 12.33 8.62
CA TYR A 84 14.56 12.98 8.43
C TYR A 84 13.43 12.05 8.84
N VAL A 85 12.48 12.56 9.62
CA VAL A 85 11.27 11.81 9.96
C VAL A 85 10.19 12.18 8.93
N PRO A 86 9.69 11.24 8.14
CA PRO A 86 8.62 11.51 7.20
C PRO A 86 7.34 11.90 7.96
N LYS A 87 6.48 12.65 7.28
CA LYS A 87 5.15 12.97 7.81
C LYS A 87 4.36 11.67 8.05
N LEU A 88 3.37 11.74 8.94
CA LEU A 88 2.54 10.61 9.34
C LEU A 88 1.82 9.91 8.17
N LEU A 89 1.36 10.69 7.19
CA LEU A 89 0.60 10.16 6.05
C LEU A 89 1.35 9.06 5.28
N PRO A 90 2.60 9.27 4.82
CA PRO A 90 3.41 8.22 4.20
C PRO A 90 3.51 6.93 5.04
N ILE A 91 3.63 7.03 6.36
CA ILE A 91 3.72 5.86 7.25
C ILE A 91 2.41 5.09 7.25
N ARG A 92 1.28 5.76 7.54
CA ARG A 92 -0.04 5.12 7.54
C ARG A 92 -0.40 4.51 6.19
N LEU A 93 -0.08 5.23 5.10
CA LEU A 93 -0.32 4.76 3.75
C LEU A 93 0.52 3.52 3.44
N SER A 94 1.78 3.49 3.86
CA SER A 94 2.65 2.32 3.68
C SER A 94 2.18 1.09 4.46
N ARG A 95 1.56 1.29 5.64
CA ARG A 95 0.95 0.21 6.44
C ARG A 95 -0.24 -0.39 5.68
N LEU A 96 -1.21 0.43 5.30
CA LEU A 96 -2.40 -0.01 4.56
C LEU A 96 -2.06 -0.59 3.17
N LEU A 97 -1.01 -0.10 2.51
CA LEU A 97 -0.58 -0.65 1.22
C LEU A 97 0.03 -2.05 1.33
N ARG A 98 0.49 -2.49 2.51
CA ARG A 98 0.99 -3.85 2.75
C ARG A 98 -0.12 -4.84 3.11
N GLU A 99 -1.27 -4.34 3.54
CA GLU A 99 -2.45 -5.16 3.84
C GLU A 99 -3.04 -5.70 2.53
N ASP A 100 -3.15 -7.03 2.41
CA ASP A 100 -3.83 -7.67 1.28
C ASP A 100 -5.33 -7.37 1.30
N GLY A 101 -5.92 -7.33 0.10
CA GLY A 101 -7.37 -7.17 -0.06
C GLY A 101 -7.86 -5.74 -0.04
N LEU A 102 -7.05 -4.75 0.34
CA LEU A 102 -7.46 -3.34 0.28
C LEU A 102 -7.33 -2.74 -1.11
N THR A 103 -8.44 -2.20 -1.62
CA THR A 103 -8.47 -1.40 -2.85
C THR A 103 -7.93 0.01 -2.61
N SER A 104 -7.44 0.66 -3.67
CA SER A 104 -7.01 2.06 -3.59
C SER A 104 -8.11 3.00 -3.10
N ARG A 105 -9.39 2.66 -3.38
CA ARG A 105 -10.55 3.41 -2.91
C ARG A 105 -10.73 3.32 -1.40
N GLU A 106 -10.63 2.12 -0.84
CA GLU A 106 -10.76 1.91 0.62
C GLU A 106 -9.64 2.59 1.37
N ILE A 107 -8.40 2.48 0.88
CA ILE A 107 -7.24 3.17 1.47
C ILE A 107 -7.45 4.69 1.44
N ALA A 108 -7.90 5.23 0.30
CA ALA A 108 -8.19 6.65 0.14
C ALA A 108 -9.26 7.13 1.14
N GLN A 109 -10.33 6.35 1.33
CA GLN A 109 -11.38 6.65 2.30
C GLN A 109 -10.87 6.61 3.74
N ARG A 110 -10.11 5.57 4.13
CA ARG A 110 -9.56 5.43 5.49
C ARG A 110 -8.62 6.58 5.87
N LEU A 111 -7.87 7.10 4.92
CA LEU A 111 -6.89 8.17 5.14
C LEU A 111 -7.38 9.56 4.77
N MET A 112 -8.63 9.70 4.28
CA MET A 112 -9.21 10.95 3.79
C MET A 112 -8.32 11.66 2.75
N ILE A 113 -7.76 10.88 1.80
CA ILE A 113 -6.94 11.39 0.69
C ILE A 113 -7.53 11.03 -0.66
N SER A 114 -7.02 11.65 -1.73
CA SER A 114 -7.43 11.29 -3.09
C SER A 114 -6.93 9.89 -3.48
N GLN A 115 -7.71 9.16 -4.28
CA GLN A 115 -7.26 7.89 -4.87
C GLN A 115 -5.99 8.08 -5.72
N ARG A 116 -5.86 9.24 -6.40
CA ARG A 116 -4.66 9.59 -7.17
C ARG A 116 -3.41 9.60 -6.30
N THR A 117 -3.51 10.10 -5.07
CA THR A 117 -2.40 10.06 -4.10
C THR A 117 -2.03 8.61 -3.79
N VAL A 118 -3.01 7.76 -3.49
CA VAL A 118 -2.76 6.32 -3.22
C VAL A 118 -2.06 5.64 -4.41
N PHE A 119 -2.53 5.87 -5.63
CA PHE A 119 -1.91 5.31 -6.84
C PHE A 119 -0.46 5.75 -7.01
N ARG A 120 -0.14 7.04 -6.80
CA ARG A 120 1.24 7.55 -6.88
C ARG A 120 2.16 6.84 -5.89
N TYR A 121 1.74 6.69 -4.64
CA TYR A 121 2.54 5.99 -3.64
C TYR A 121 2.67 4.50 -3.95
N ARG A 122 1.61 3.85 -4.41
CA ARG A 122 1.65 2.44 -4.81
C ARG A 122 2.65 2.19 -5.94
N GLN A 123 2.72 3.08 -6.93
CA GLN A 123 3.72 3.00 -8.00
C GLN A 123 5.14 3.23 -7.47
N ARG A 124 5.36 4.28 -6.67
CA ARG A 124 6.66 4.54 -6.03
C ARG A 124 7.16 3.34 -5.22
N PHE A 125 6.27 2.68 -4.48
CA PHE A 125 6.62 1.52 -3.67
C PHE A 125 7.01 0.32 -4.53
N LYS A 126 6.30 0.10 -5.66
CA LYS A 126 6.67 -0.92 -6.64
C LYS A 126 8.03 -0.64 -7.27
N GLU A 127 8.30 0.61 -7.66
CA GLU A 127 9.60 1.05 -8.21
C GLU A 127 10.74 0.80 -7.21
N GLN A 128 10.50 1.07 -5.93
CA GLN A 128 11.44 0.83 -4.84
C GLN A 128 11.53 -0.64 -4.39
N LYS A 129 10.80 -1.55 -5.04
CA LYS A 129 10.69 -2.98 -4.66
C LYS A 129 10.23 -3.20 -3.21
N ILE A 130 9.49 -2.24 -2.65
CA ILE A 130 8.86 -2.39 -1.34
C ILE A 130 7.63 -3.28 -1.52
N GLN A 131 7.43 -4.23 -0.61
CA GLN A 131 6.26 -5.11 -0.64
C GLN A 131 4.96 -4.30 -0.55
N VAL A 132 4.03 -4.60 -1.46
CA VAL A 132 2.69 -4.02 -1.53
C VAL A 132 1.71 -5.18 -1.66
N GLY A 133 0.65 -5.17 -0.85
CA GLY A 133 -0.40 -6.19 -0.87
C GLY A 133 -1.18 -6.19 -2.19
N GLU A 134 -1.65 -7.37 -2.56
CA GLU A 134 -2.52 -7.50 -3.72
C GLU A 134 -3.87 -6.85 -3.41
N PRO A 135 -4.30 -5.87 -4.23
CA PRO A 135 -5.59 -5.26 -4.01
C PRO A 135 -6.65 -6.33 -4.24
N SER A 136 -7.69 -6.39 -3.40
CA SER A 136 -8.85 -7.20 -3.75
C SER A 136 -9.28 -6.74 -5.13
N ARG A 137 -9.46 -7.69 -6.06
CA ARG A 137 -10.12 -7.36 -7.32
C ARG A 137 -11.40 -6.64 -6.94
N PRO A 138 -11.72 -5.48 -7.56
CA PRO A 138 -13.01 -4.87 -7.32
C PRO A 138 -14.02 -5.99 -7.58
N ARG A 139 -14.76 -6.39 -6.53
CA ARG A 139 -15.83 -7.38 -6.70
C ARG A 139 -16.71 -6.78 -7.77
N SER A 140 -16.72 -7.36 -8.96
CA SER A 140 -17.73 -7.04 -9.94
C SER A 140 -19.05 -7.13 -9.17
N PRO A 141 -19.89 -6.08 -9.20
CA PRO A 141 -21.15 -6.15 -8.49
C PRO A 141 -21.82 -7.46 -8.91
N PRO A 142 -22.38 -8.23 -7.96
CA PRO A 142 -23.08 -9.45 -8.33
C PRO A 142 -24.08 -9.07 -9.43
N LEU A 143 -24.02 -9.81 -10.55
CA LEU A 143 -24.95 -9.57 -11.65
C LEU A 143 -26.35 -9.57 -11.05
N THR A 144 -27.14 -8.53 -11.33
CA THR A 144 -28.54 -8.57 -10.92
C THR A 144 -29.18 -9.80 -11.53
N LYS A 145 -30.21 -10.39 -10.90
CA LYS A 145 -30.92 -11.56 -11.46
C LYS A 145 -31.35 -11.34 -12.93
N GLN A 146 -31.63 -10.09 -13.29
CA GLN A 146 -31.96 -9.70 -14.67
C GLN A 146 -30.73 -9.74 -15.59
N ALA A 147 -29.57 -9.27 -15.14
CA ALA A 147 -28.33 -9.36 -15.90
C ALA A 147 -27.85 -10.83 -16.04
N GLU A 148 -28.07 -11.67 -15.04
CA GLU A 148 -27.81 -13.12 -15.13
C GLU A 148 -28.69 -13.79 -16.20
N ARG A 149 -29.99 -13.50 -16.20
CA ARG A 149 -30.91 -14.00 -17.23
C ARG A 149 -30.54 -13.49 -18.63
N GLY A 150 -30.23 -12.21 -18.76
CA GLY A 150 -29.79 -11.63 -20.03
C GLY A 150 -28.51 -12.30 -20.56
N ARG A 151 -27.55 -12.57 -19.67
CA ARG A 151 -26.34 -13.32 -20.01
C ARG A 151 -26.66 -14.75 -20.49
N GLN A 152 -27.51 -15.48 -19.76
CA GLN A 152 -27.92 -16.84 -20.15
C GLN A 152 -28.60 -16.86 -21.53
N ILE A 153 -29.46 -15.89 -21.83
CA ILE A 153 -30.11 -15.78 -23.15
C ILE A 153 -29.07 -15.56 -24.24
N VAL A 154 -28.10 -14.65 -24.03
CA VAL A 154 -27.02 -14.41 -24.99
C VAL A 154 -26.14 -15.64 -25.18
N GLU A 155 -25.81 -16.37 -24.10
CA GLU A 155 -25.03 -17.62 -24.17
C GLU A 155 -25.75 -18.69 -25.00
N THR A 156 -27.06 -18.89 -24.77
CA THR A 156 -27.88 -19.84 -25.55
C THR A 156 -27.93 -19.46 -27.02
N LEU A 157 -28.18 -18.18 -27.34
CA LEU A 157 -28.25 -17.72 -28.72
C LEU A 157 -26.90 -17.84 -29.45
N LEU A 158 -25.78 -17.57 -28.77
CA LEU A 158 -24.46 -17.79 -29.35
C LEU A 158 -24.20 -19.27 -29.62
N ALA A 159 -24.62 -20.17 -28.73
CA ALA A 159 -24.48 -21.62 -28.91
C ALA A 159 -25.37 -22.17 -30.03
N GLU A 160 -26.51 -21.54 -30.30
CA GLU A 160 -27.37 -21.85 -31.46
C GLU A 160 -26.80 -21.32 -32.79
N GLY A 161 -25.67 -20.61 -32.76
CA GLY A 161 -24.99 -20.11 -33.96
C GLY A 161 -25.46 -18.72 -34.43
N HIS A 162 -26.26 -18.01 -33.63
CA HIS A 162 -26.67 -16.64 -33.99
C HIS A 162 -25.46 -15.68 -33.99
N SER A 163 -25.41 -14.80 -34.98
CA SER A 163 -24.29 -13.85 -35.08
C SER A 163 -24.36 -12.78 -33.98
N PRO A 164 -23.22 -12.28 -33.46
CA PRO A 164 -23.21 -11.21 -32.46
C PRO A 164 -23.97 -9.94 -32.89
N SER A 165 -23.97 -9.63 -34.19
CA SER A 165 -24.71 -8.50 -34.77
C SER A 165 -26.22 -8.68 -34.62
N GLN A 166 -26.74 -9.88 -34.94
CA GLN A 166 -28.17 -10.19 -34.79
C GLN A 166 -28.61 -10.12 -33.33
N ILE A 167 -27.81 -10.68 -32.42
CA ILE A 167 -28.12 -10.67 -30.98
C ILE A 167 -28.15 -9.23 -30.44
N ARG A 168 -27.19 -8.39 -30.86
CA ARG A 168 -27.15 -6.96 -30.51
C ARG A 168 -28.43 -6.26 -30.95
N ASP A 169 -28.83 -6.46 -32.20
CA ASP A 169 -29.95 -5.75 -32.80
C ASP A 169 -31.30 -6.21 -32.19
N ILE A 170 -31.43 -7.48 -31.81
CA ILE A 170 -32.65 -8.03 -31.19
C ILE A 170 -32.76 -7.67 -29.70
N LEU A 171 -31.69 -7.87 -28.93
CA LEU A 171 -31.73 -7.71 -27.47
C LEU A 171 -31.33 -6.31 -27.01
N ASN A 172 -30.92 -5.43 -27.93
CA ASN A 172 -30.37 -4.11 -27.65
C ASN A 172 -29.20 -4.16 -26.62
N VAL A 173 -28.37 -5.20 -26.71
CA VAL A 173 -27.21 -5.41 -25.83
C VAL A 173 -25.94 -4.91 -26.54
N PRO A 174 -25.08 -4.10 -25.89
CA PRO A 174 -23.85 -3.62 -26.50
C PRO A 174 -22.95 -4.76 -27.03
N GLY A 175 -22.40 -4.58 -28.23
CA GLY A 175 -21.60 -5.61 -28.91
C GLY A 175 -20.39 -6.08 -28.10
N GLU A 176 -19.76 -5.18 -27.33
CA GLU A 176 -18.62 -5.51 -26.45
C GLU A 176 -18.98 -6.57 -25.39
N VAL A 177 -20.20 -6.52 -24.84
CA VAL A 177 -20.69 -7.49 -23.86
C VAL A 177 -20.83 -8.87 -24.51
N ILE A 178 -21.42 -8.91 -25.71
CA ILE A 178 -21.62 -10.15 -26.47
C ILE A 178 -20.27 -10.78 -26.83
N LEU A 179 -19.31 -9.97 -27.29
CA LEU A 179 -17.95 -10.43 -27.61
C LEU A 179 -17.21 -10.95 -26.39
N THR A 180 -17.39 -10.31 -25.22
CA THR A 180 -16.82 -10.76 -23.96
C THR A 180 -17.38 -12.13 -23.56
N ILE A 181 -18.69 -12.34 -23.69
CA ILE A 181 -19.36 -13.62 -23.42
C ILE A 181 -18.86 -14.70 -24.39
N ARG A 182 -18.80 -14.40 -25.69
CA ARG A 182 -18.30 -15.33 -26.72
C ARG A 182 -16.85 -15.75 -26.45
N ALA A 183 -15.99 -14.82 -26.05
CA ALA A 183 -14.61 -15.13 -25.68
C ALA A 183 -14.53 -16.07 -24.46
N HIS A 184 -15.48 -15.95 -23.52
CA HIS A 184 -15.58 -16.85 -22.37
C HIS A 184 -16.02 -18.26 -22.78
N LEU A 185 -17.03 -18.38 -23.65
CA LEU A 185 -17.50 -19.67 -24.18
C LEU A 185 -16.40 -20.41 -24.94
N HIS A 186 -15.64 -19.71 -25.80
CA HIS A 186 -14.49 -20.29 -26.48
C HIS A 186 -13.42 -20.81 -25.51
N LYS A 187 -13.15 -20.11 -24.40
CA LYS A 187 -12.22 -20.59 -23.37
C LYS A 187 -12.71 -21.85 -22.65
N GLU A 188 -14.02 -22.03 -22.56
CA GLU A 188 -14.65 -23.22 -21.98
C GLU A 188 -14.78 -24.39 -22.97
N GLY A 189 -14.35 -24.22 -24.22
CA GLY A 189 -14.49 -25.24 -25.27
C GLY A 189 -15.94 -25.45 -25.74
N LYS A 190 -16.84 -24.51 -25.43
CA LYS A 190 -18.23 -24.50 -25.91
C LYS A 190 -18.27 -23.60 -27.14
N SER A 191 -18.32 -24.19 -28.32
CA SER A 191 -18.51 -23.48 -29.59
C SER A 191 -19.66 -24.09 -30.37
#